data_AF-A0A7C1I1H6-F1
#
_entry.id   AF-A0A7C1I1H6-F1
#
_cell.length_a   1.000
_cell.length_b   1.000
_cell.length_c   1.000
_cell.angle_alpha   90.00
_cell.angle_beta   90.00
_cell.angle_gamma   90.00
#
_symmetry.space_group_name_H-M   'P 1'
#
loop_
_entity.id
_entity.type
_entity.pdbx_description
1 polymer ?
#
loop_
_entity_poly.entity_id
_entity_poly.type
_entity_poly.pdbx_seq_one_letter_code
_entity_poly.pdbx_strand_id
1 'polypeptide(L)'
;MTADGTFAISIISENRLGVLRDIAGIMVEHHANIVLTQQSILSCGPDKGKAHVYFEVEGDDPGDLIAALVAAPTIHHVTVYQPLSQIFGSRVIIFGGGAQVAQVAMGAVNEADRHNMRGERISVDTFAVVGEQKLTEAVDAVLRLPRASILVLAGSLMGGTISEAVDRVRAAGIPVIALKMAGSVPEHADLVVTDPIQAGVFAVMHVSSSAVFDINRVRGREF
;
A
#
# COMPACT_ATOMS: atom_id res chain seq x y z
N MET A 1 -12.37 14.67 17.97
CA MET A 1 -11.16 14.06 18.55
C MET A 1 -10.82 12.88 17.66
N THR A 2 -9.84 13.05 16.78
CA THR A 2 -9.35 11.98 15.91
C THR A 2 -8.70 10.92 16.79
N ALA A 3 -9.11 9.67 16.64
CA ALA A 3 -8.82 8.61 17.59
C ALA A 3 -7.37 8.11 17.58
N ASP A 4 -6.52 8.56 16.67
CA ASP A 4 -5.10 8.20 16.66
C ASP A 4 -4.27 9.49 16.59
N GLY A 5 -3.41 9.71 17.60
CA GLY A 5 -2.45 10.82 17.68
C GLY A 5 -1.33 10.72 16.64
N THR A 6 -1.66 10.30 15.42
CA THR A 6 -0.71 10.09 14.33
C THR A 6 -0.73 11.28 13.39
N PHE A 7 0.43 11.84 13.11
CA PHE A 7 0.62 12.90 12.13
C PHE A 7 1.78 12.58 11.21
N ALA A 8 1.86 13.26 10.08
CA ALA A 8 2.96 13.07 9.15
C ALA A 8 3.88 14.27 9.10
N ILE A 9 5.18 14.00 8.97
CA ILE A 9 6.21 15.01 8.79
C ILE A 9 6.92 14.75 7.47
N SER A 10 6.97 15.77 6.62
CA SER A 10 7.78 15.79 5.42
C SER A 10 8.99 16.70 5.64
N ILE A 11 10.17 16.15 5.43
CA ILE A 11 11.44 16.83 5.65
C ILE A 11 12.20 16.87 4.32
N ILE A 12 12.71 18.04 3.95
CA ILE A 12 13.72 18.19 2.91
C ILE A 12 15.05 18.48 3.60
N SER A 13 16.05 17.63 3.40
CA SER A 13 17.34 17.71 4.05
C SER A 13 18.50 17.54 3.08
N GLU A 14 19.71 17.86 3.53
CA GLU A 14 20.94 17.48 2.84
C GLU A 14 21.00 15.95 2.64
N ASN A 15 21.45 15.51 1.47
CA ASN A 15 21.71 14.09 1.20
C ASN A 15 23.13 13.73 1.61
N ARG A 16 23.36 13.57 2.93
CA ARG A 16 24.67 13.25 3.51
C ARG A 16 24.58 12.07 4.47
N LEU A 17 25.73 11.42 4.70
CA LEU A 17 25.85 10.34 5.67
C LEU A 17 25.42 10.82 7.06
N GLY A 18 24.58 10.03 7.73
CA GLY A 18 24.15 10.30 9.11
C GLY A 18 22.91 11.17 9.26
N VAL A 19 22.43 11.85 8.19
CA VAL A 19 21.28 12.77 8.32
C VAL A 19 20.00 12.07 8.80
N LEU A 20 19.69 10.88 8.26
CA LEU A 20 18.53 10.10 8.72
C LEU A 20 18.68 9.63 10.18
N ARG A 21 19.90 9.26 10.59
CA ARG A 21 20.21 8.90 11.99
C ARG A 21 19.98 10.09 12.91
N ASP A 22 20.43 11.28 12.51
CA ASP A 22 20.31 12.48 13.32
C ASP A 22 18.84 12.90 13.45
N ILE A 23 18.06 12.82 12.36
CA ILE A 23 16.60 13.01 12.40
C ILE A 23 15.96 12.00 13.36
N ALA A 24 16.29 10.72 13.25
CA ALA A 24 15.76 9.70 14.14
C ALA A 24 16.17 9.93 15.62
N GLY A 25 17.36 10.46 15.87
CA GLY A 25 17.80 10.86 17.21
C GLY A 25 16.89 11.94 17.80
N ILE A 26 16.58 12.98 17.03
CA ILE A 26 15.63 14.03 17.44
C ILE A 26 14.24 13.42 17.72
N MET A 27 13.75 12.49 16.88
CA MET A 27 12.46 11.83 17.12
C MET A 27 12.44 11.10 18.47
N VAL A 28 13.53 10.42 18.84
CA VAL A 28 13.66 9.70 20.13
C VAL A 28 13.66 10.68 21.31
N GLU A 29 14.41 11.78 21.22
CA GLU A 29 14.48 12.81 22.27
C GLU A 29 13.12 13.44 22.58
N HIS A 30 12.24 13.49 21.57
CA HIS A 30 10.88 14.01 21.69
C HIS A 30 9.82 12.92 21.86
N HIS A 31 10.20 11.68 22.18
CA HIS A 31 9.29 10.56 22.39
C HIS A 31 8.33 10.28 21.21
N ALA A 32 8.72 10.60 19.98
CA ALA A 32 7.94 10.35 18.79
C ALA A 32 8.21 8.93 18.26
N ASN A 33 7.16 8.09 18.24
CA ASN A 33 7.24 6.74 17.72
C ASN A 33 7.05 6.75 16.19
N ILE A 34 8.04 6.28 15.44
CA ILE A 34 7.97 6.23 13.98
C ILE A 34 7.18 4.98 13.55
N VAL A 35 6.04 5.20 12.88
CA VAL A 35 5.18 4.13 12.34
C VAL A 35 5.53 3.82 10.90
N LEU A 36 5.85 4.84 10.12
CA LEU A 36 6.26 4.71 8.72
C LEU A 36 7.40 5.68 8.43
N THR A 37 8.37 5.24 7.64
CA THR A 37 9.40 6.11 7.08
C THR A 37 9.62 5.77 5.61
N GLN A 38 9.74 6.81 4.80
CA GLN A 38 10.12 6.69 3.39
C GLN A 38 11.13 7.79 3.06
N GLN A 39 12.27 7.40 2.49
CA GLN A 39 13.28 8.33 2.00
C GLN A 39 13.47 8.15 0.50
N SER A 40 13.60 9.26 -0.22
CA SER A 40 14.02 9.27 -1.62
C SER A 40 14.86 10.50 -1.93
N ILE A 41 15.60 10.46 -3.03
CA ILE A 41 16.35 11.63 -3.52
C ILE A 41 15.47 12.35 -4.54
N LEU A 42 15.27 13.64 -4.34
CA LEU A 42 14.49 14.46 -5.25
C LEU A 42 15.20 14.55 -6.61
N SER A 43 14.54 14.06 -7.65
CA SER A 43 15.09 13.99 -9.01
C SER A 43 14.79 15.24 -9.85
N CYS A 44 13.83 16.07 -9.43
CA CYS A 44 13.39 17.28 -10.11
C CYS A 44 12.96 18.37 -9.10
N GLY A 45 12.72 19.58 -9.60
CA GLY A 45 12.31 20.72 -8.78
C GLY A 45 13.47 21.53 -8.17
N PRO A 46 13.16 22.57 -7.37
CA PRO A 46 14.15 23.47 -6.78
C PRO A 46 15.11 22.77 -5.81
N ASP A 47 14.67 21.69 -5.17
CA ASP A 47 15.43 20.90 -4.20
C ASP A 47 16.07 19.64 -4.81
N LYS A 48 16.29 19.61 -6.13
CA LYS A 48 16.92 18.47 -6.81
C LYS A 48 18.26 18.10 -6.16
N GLY A 49 18.44 16.80 -5.90
CA GLY A 49 19.64 16.25 -5.27
C GLY A 49 19.59 16.23 -3.74
N LYS A 50 18.62 16.90 -3.12
CA LYS A 50 18.35 16.79 -1.68
C LYS A 50 17.58 15.52 -1.35
N ALA A 51 17.65 15.11 -0.09
CA ALA A 51 16.88 14.01 0.45
C ALA A 51 15.48 14.50 0.85
N HIS A 52 14.45 13.80 0.40
CA HIS A 52 13.09 13.93 0.90
C HIS A 52 12.81 12.75 1.82
N VAL A 53 12.49 13.05 3.07
CA VAL A 53 12.18 12.05 4.09
C VAL A 53 10.76 12.31 4.60
N TYR A 54 9.92 11.29 4.49
CA TYR A 54 8.56 11.29 4.97
C TYR A 54 8.44 10.36 6.16
N PHE A 55 7.83 10.84 7.24
CA PHE A 55 7.53 10.06 8.43
C PHE A 55 6.03 10.11 8.72
N GLU A 56 5.45 8.99 9.13
CA GLU A 56 4.24 8.96 9.95
C GLU A 56 4.66 8.62 11.37
N VAL A 57 4.28 9.47 12.32
CA VAL A 57 4.69 9.37 13.72
C VAL A 57 3.48 9.38 14.63
N GLU A 58 3.52 8.54 15.65
CA GLU A 58 2.62 8.59 16.80
C GLU A 58 3.29 9.39 17.92
N GLY A 59 2.58 10.37 18.46
CA GLY A 59 3.07 11.16 19.58
C GLY A 59 2.13 12.29 19.96
N ASP A 60 2.32 12.81 21.17
CA ASP A 60 1.60 13.96 21.68
C ASP A 60 2.33 15.26 21.30
N ASP A 61 1.57 16.31 21.00
CA ASP A 61 2.00 17.67 20.62
C ASP A 61 3.26 17.79 19.73
N PRO A 62 3.11 17.99 18.40
CA PRO A 62 4.24 18.03 17.48
C PRO A 62 5.10 19.30 17.59
N GLY A 63 4.68 20.31 18.36
CA GLY A 63 5.30 21.64 18.37
C GLY A 63 6.81 21.64 18.66
N ASP A 64 7.21 21.01 19.77
CA ASP A 64 8.61 20.97 20.20
C ASP A 64 9.48 20.14 19.25
N LEU A 65 8.95 19.02 18.75
CA LEU A 65 9.62 18.17 17.77
C LEU A 65 9.89 18.95 16.47
N ILE A 66 8.89 19.66 15.96
CA ILE A 66 9.04 20.46 14.73
C ILE A 66 10.08 21.55 14.95
N ALA A 67 10.05 22.24 16.10
CA ALA A 67 11.03 23.28 16.41
C ALA A 67 12.46 22.73 16.43
N ALA A 68 12.69 21.55 17.02
CA ALA A 68 13.99 20.88 17.04
C ALA A 68 14.45 20.47 15.64
N LEU A 69 13.56 19.93 14.80
CA LEU A 69 13.86 19.59 13.41
C LEU A 69 14.22 20.82 12.58
N VAL A 70 13.49 21.93 12.75
CA VAL A 70 13.77 23.19 12.03
C VAL A 70 15.12 23.80 12.46
N ALA A 71 15.54 23.60 13.72
CA ALA A 71 16.82 24.09 14.21
C ALA A 71 18.03 23.28 13.69
N ALA A 72 17.81 22.08 13.13
CA ALA A 72 18.88 21.22 12.65
C ALA A 72 19.53 21.78 11.36
N PRO A 73 20.86 21.95 11.30
CA PRO A 73 21.54 22.63 10.20
C PRO A 73 21.47 21.90 8.86
N THR A 74 21.18 20.60 8.86
CA THR A 74 21.06 19.77 7.66
C THR A 74 19.64 19.75 7.08
N ILE A 75 18.67 20.39 7.74
CA ILE A 75 17.26 20.40 7.34
C ILE A 75 16.92 21.75 6.72
N HIS A 76 16.28 21.72 5.55
CA HIS A 76 15.86 22.91 4.80
C HIS A 76 14.40 23.25 5.01
N HIS A 77 13.53 22.23 4.98
CA HIS A 77 12.10 22.40 5.13
C HIS A 77 11.52 21.28 5.99
N VAL A 78 10.59 21.65 6.87
CA VAL A 78 9.77 20.74 7.67
C VAL A 78 8.31 21.14 7.47
N THR A 79 7.49 20.22 7.00
CA THR A 79 6.05 20.45 6.80
C THR A 79 5.26 19.32 7.42
N VAL A 80 4.23 19.68 8.19
CA VAL A 80 3.28 18.73 8.78
C VAL A 80 2.15 18.47 7.81
N TYR A 81 1.80 17.20 7.64
CA TYR A 81 0.71 16.75 6.80
C TYR A 81 -0.17 15.74 7.54
N GLN A 82 -1.32 15.44 6.93
CA GLN A 82 -2.07 14.24 7.29
C GLN A 82 -1.34 12.98 6.80
N PRO A 83 -1.36 11.86 7.55
CA PRO A 83 -0.80 10.58 7.11
C PRO A 83 -1.33 10.11 5.75
N LEU A 84 -0.50 9.42 4.96
CA LEU A 84 -0.93 8.80 3.70
C LEU A 84 -1.98 7.73 3.94
N SER A 85 -1.93 7.05 5.08
CA SER A 85 -2.97 6.15 5.55
C SER A 85 -4.34 6.84 5.71
N GLN A 86 -4.40 8.12 6.06
CA GLN A 86 -5.66 8.88 6.16
C GLN A 86 -6.11 9.51 4.84
N ILE A 87 -5.19 9.72 3.88
CA ILE A 87 -5.51 10.31 2.57
C ILE A 87 -5.84 9.21 1.54
N PHE A 88 -4.96 8.21 1.42
CA PHE A 88 -5.05 7.14 0.42
C PHE A 88 -5.54 5.81 1.01
N GLY A 89 -5.57 5.66 2.33
CA GLY A 89 -6.17 4.50 2.96
C GLY A 89 -5.51 3.17 2.63
N SER A 90 -6.31 2.12 2.64
CA SER A 90 -5.91 0.76 2.28
C SER A 90 -5.78 0.60 0.76
N ARG A 91 -4.94 -0.32 0.29
CA ARG A 91 -4.66 -0.51 -1.14
C ARG A 91 -5.14 -1.87 -1.62
N VAL A 92 -5.94 -1.85 -2.67
CA VAL A 92 -6.22 -3.01 -3.53
C VAL A 92 -5.17 -3.05 -4.62
N ILE A 93 -4.42 -4.16 -4.71
CA ILE A 93 -3.36 -4.33 -5.70
C ILE A 93 -3.84 -5.27 -6.80
N ILE A 94 -3.66 -4.90 -8.08
CA ILE A 94 -4.12 -5.70 -9.22
C ILE A 94 -2.98 -5.92 -10.20
N PHE A 95 -2.60 -7.18 -10.43
CA PHE A 95 -1.56 -7.57 -11.39
C PHE A 95 -2.07 -8.53 -12.46
N GLY A 96 -1.41 -8.50 -13.62
CA GLY A 96 -1.61 -9.49 -14.69
C GLY A 96 -1.72 -8.87 -16.08
N GLY A 97 -2.53 -9.49 -16.94
CA GLY A 97 -2.70 -9.05 -18.32
C GLY A 97 -3.50 -7.75 -18.41
N GLY A 98 -3.01 -6.77 -19.18
CA GLY A 98 -3.55 -5.39 -19.18
C GLY A 98 -5.06 -5.28 -19.39
N ALA A 99 -5.64 -6.12 -20.27
CA ALA A 99 -7.09 -6.13 -20.50
C ALA A 99 -7.89 -6.60 -19.26
N GLN A 100 -7.47 -7.69 -18.62
CA GLN A 100 -8.14 -8.21 -17.43
C GLN A 100 -7.91 -7.32 -16.21
N VAL A 101 -6.69 -6.80 -16.05
CA VAL A 101 -6.36 -5.79 -15.02
C VAL A 101 -7.29 -4.59 -15.13
N ALA A 102 -7.55 -4.08 -16.33
CA ALA A 102 -8.46 -2.95 -16.52
C ALA A 102 -9.92 -3.27 -16.13
N GLN A 103 -10.39 -4.49 -16.41
CA GLN A 103 -11.74 -4.92 -16.02
C GLN A 103 -11.90 -5.05 -14.50
N VAL A 104 -10.91 -5.65 -13.83
CA VAL A 104 -10.89 -5.71 -12.36
C VAL A 104 -10.81 -4.31 -11.75
N ALA A 105 -9.96 -3.45 -12.30
CA ALA A 105 -9.82 -2.07 -11.85
C ALA A 105 -11.13 -1.29 -11.98
N MET A 106 -11.91 -1.50 -13.04
CA MET A 106 -13.22 -0.87 -13.21
C MET A 106 -14.17 -1.22 -12.05
N GLY A 107 -14.27 -2.50 -11.70
CA GLY A 107 -15.11 -2.94 -10.57
C GLY A 107 -14.61 -2.40 -9.23
N ALA A 108 -13.29 -2.48 -9.00
CA ALA A 108 -12.68 -1.99 -7.78
C ALA A 108 -12.82 -0.46 -7.62
N VAL A 109 -12.57 0.33 -8.66
CA VAL A 109 -12.70 1.80 -8.58
C VAL A 109 -14.14 2.20 -8.31
N ASN A 110 -15.11 1.61 -9.01
CA ASN A 110 -16.53 1.92 -8.80
C ASN A 110 -16.98 1.62 -7.35
N GLU A 111 -16.53 0.49 -6.80
CA GLU A 111 -16.87 0.13 -5.42
C GLU A 111 -16.10 1.01 -4.41
N ALA A 112 -14.82 1.27 -4.65
CA ALA A 112 -14.00 2.12 -3.79
C ALA A 112 -14.56 3.53 -3.71
N ASP A 113 -14.99 4.13 -4.83
CA ASP A 113 -15.61 5.46 -4.84
C ASP A 113 -16.88 5.52 -3.97
N ARG A 114 -17.71 4.47 -4.02
CA ARG A 114 -18.92 4.36 -3.20
C ARG A 114 -18.60 4.37 -1.70
N HIS A 115 -17.54 3.69 -1.29
CA HIS A 115 -17.06 3.66 0.08
C HIS A 115 -16.34 4.96 0.48
N ASN A 116 -15.51 5.50 -0.41
CA ASN A 116 -14.70 6.69 -0.19
C ASN A 116 -15.56 7.94 0.03
N MET A 117 -16.65 8.09 -0.71
CA MET A 117 -17.61 9.19 -0.50
C MET A 117 -18.30 9.16 0.87
N ARG A 118 -18.27 8.03 1.58
CA ARG A 118 -18.85 7.85 2.92
C ARG A 118 -17.83 7.95 4.05
N GLY A 119 -16.58 8.31 3.74
CA GLY A 119 -15.52 8.58 4.71
C GLY A 119 -14.45 7.50 4.83
N GLU A 120 -14.62 6.34 4.18
CA GLU A 120 -13.53 5.37 4.04
C GLU A 120 -12.46 5.87 3.08
N ARG A 121 -11.30 5.21 3.05
CA ARG A 121 -10.23 5.47 2.10
C ARG A 121 -9.69 4.15 1.59
N ILE A 122 -9.91 3.90 0.31
CA ILE A 122 -9.45 2.71 -0.40
C ILE A 122 -8.91 3.17 -1.75
N SER A 123 -7.64 2.90 -2.03
CA SER A 123 -7.02 3.13 -3.34
C SER A 123 -6.91 1.83 -4.13
N VAL A 124 -6.89 1.96 -5.45
CA VAL A 124 -6.75 0.85 -6.39
C VAL A 124 -5.50 1.07 -7.22
N ASP A 125 -4.54 0.17 -7.08
CA ASP A 125 -3.23 0.29 -7.69
C ASP A 125 -3.01 -0.88 -8.65
N THR A 126 -2.69 -0.58 -9.90
CA THR A 126 -2.61 -1.59 -10.96
C THR A 126 -1.23 -1.65 -11.59
N PHE A 127 -0.76 -2.84 -11.93
CA PHE A 127 0.44 -3.02 -12.75
C PHE A 127 0.26 -4.14 -13.77
N ALA A 128 0.27 -3.78 -15.05
CA ALA A 128 0.18 -4.74 -16.14
C ALA A 128 1.56 -5.40 -16.37
N VAL A 129 1.66 -6.68 -16.08
CA VAL A 129 2.90 -7.46 -16.17
C VAL A 129 2.59 -8.88 -16.62
N VAL A 130 3.40 -9.39 -17.54
CA VAL A 130 3.28 -10.73 -18.11
C VAL A 130 4.63 -11.46 -18.08
N GLY A 131 4.58 -12.79 -18.08
CA GLY A 131 5.74 -13.67 -17.94
C GLY A 131 5.93 -14.12 -16.50
N GLU A 132 6.19 -15.41 -16.32
CA GLU A 132 6.18 -16.07 -15.01
C GLU A 132 7.11 -15.38 -14.00
N GLN A 133 8.41 -15.26 -14.33
CA GLN A 133 9.41 -14.68 -13.43
C GLN A 133 9.08 -13.23 -13.01
N LYS A 134 8.71 -12.39 -13.98
CA LYS A 134 8.39 -10.98 -13.71
C LYS A 134 7.16 -10.84 -12.82
N LEU A 135 6.17 -11.70 -13.02
CA LEU A 135 4.97 -11.71 -12.20
C LEU A 135 5.26 -12.25 -10.80
N THR A 136 6.07 -13.30 -10.67
CA THR A 136 6.56 -13.81 -9.38
C THR A 136 7.24 -12.70 -8.57
N GLU A 137 8.16 -11.95 -9.20
CA GLU A 137 8.84 -10.80 -8.55
C GLU A 137 7.85 -9.70 -8.13
N ALA A 138 6.84 -9.42 -8.97
CA ALA A 138 5.82 -8.43 -8.66
C ALA A 138 4.95 -8.86 -7.47
N VAL A 139 4.50 -10.13 -7.46
CA VAL A 139 3.70 -10.71 -6.37
C VAL A 139 4.48 -10.69 -5.05
N ASP A 140 5.74 -11.12 -5.04
CA ASP A 140 6.58 -11.06 -3.84
C ASP A 140 6.79 -9.62 -3.34
N ALA A 141 6.87 -8.64 -4.25
CA ALA A 141 7.04 -7.25 -3.88
C ALA A 141 5.83 -6.65 -3.12
N VAL A 142 4.65 -7.28 -3.18
CA VAL A 142 3.46 -6.84 -2.42
C VAL A 142 3.70 -6.91 -0.92
N LEU A 143 4.51 -7.85 -0.45
CA LEU A 143 4.85 -8.03 0.97
C LEU A 143 5.52 -6.80 1.61
N ARG A 144 6.20 -6.01 0.80
CA ARG A 144 6.94 -4.81 1.21
C ARG A 144 6.28 -3.53 0.71
N LEU A 145 5.02 -3.61 0.29
CA LEU A 145 4.24 -2.49 -0.19
C LEU A 145 3.36 -1.95 0.96
N PRO A 146 3.65 -0.75 1.51
CA PRO A 146 2.86 -0.22 2.62
C PRO A 146 1.39 -0.11 2.26
N ARG A 147 0.52 -0.46 3.22
CA ARG A 147 -0.96 -0.42 3.13
C ARG A 147 -1.59 -1.40 2.15
N ALA A 148 -0.83 -2.29 1.50
CA ALA A 148 -1.39 -3.35 0.68
C ALA A 148 -2.26 -4.28 1.55
N SER A 149 -3.56 -4.34 1.22
CA SER A 149 -4.55 -5.07 2.03
C SER A 149 -5.13 -6.28 1.30
N ILE A 150 -5.03 -6.33 -0.02
CA ILE A 150 -5.48 -7.44 -0.85
C ILE A 150 -4.77 -7.41 -2.21
N LEU A 151 -4.55 -8.59 -2.79
CA LEU A 151 -4.02 -8.76 -4.13
C LEU A 151 -5.05 -9.45 -5.04
N VAL A 152 -5.20 -8.96 -6.27
CA VAL A 152 -5.99 -9.59 -7.33
C VAL A 152 -5.10 -9.96 -8.50
N LEU A 153 -5.10 -11.24 -8.87
CA LEU A 153 -4.39 -11.78 -10.02
C LEU A 153 -5.34 -11.96 -11.21
N ALA A 154 -5.12 -11.14 -12.23
CA ALA A 154 -5.98 -11.00 -13.40
C ALA A 154 -5.28 -11.56 -14.65
N GLY A 155 -5.48 -12.84 -14.91
CA GLY A 155 -4.80 -13.60 -15.97
C GLY A 155 -5.69 -14.61 -16.68
N SER A 156 -5.21 -15.12 -17.80
CA SER A 156 -5.79 -16.28 -18.50
C SER A 156 -5.03 -17.58 -18.21
N LEU A 157 -3.74 -17.47 -17.86
CA LEU A 157 -2.89 -18.58 -17.45
C LEU A 157 -1.83 -18.07 -16.46
N MET A 158 -1.83 -18.57 -15.23
CA MET A 158 -0.79 -18.30 -14.22
C MET A 158 -0.53 -19.56 -13.39
N GLY A 159 0.74 -19.87 -13.13
CA GLY A 159 1.14 -21.06 -12.39
C GLY A 159 2.65 -21.08 -12.13
N GLY A 160 3.16 -22.23 -11.73
CA GLY A 160 4.59 -22.40 -11.45
C GLY A 160 5.04 -21.55 -10.26
N THR A 161 6.12 -20.80 -10.43
CA THR A 161 6.71 -19.97 -9.36
C THR A 161 5.77 -18.86 -8.86
N ILE A 162 4.78 -18.46 -9.66
CA ILE A 162 3.76 -17.47 -9.24
C ILE A 162 2.94 -18.03 -8.09
N SER A 163 2.59 -19.33 -8.12
CA SER A 163 1.79 -19.97 -7.08
C SER A 163 2.52 -20.00 -5.74
N GLU A 164 3.83 -20.25 -5.76
CA GLU A 164 4.67 -20.21 -4.56
C GLU A 164 4.76 -18.79 -3.98
N ALA A 165 4.79 -17.75 -4.83
CA ALA A 165 4.73 -16.36 -4.39
C ALA A 165 3.37 -16.01 -3.79
N VAL A 166 2.27 -16.51 -4.37
CA VAL A 166 0.92 -16.38 -3.80
C VAL A 166 0.85 -16.99 -2.40
N ASP A 167 1.41 -18.18 -2.19
CA ASP A 167 1.45 -18.80 -0.87
C ASP A 167 2.18 -17.93 0.17
N ARG A 168 3.31 -17.32 -0.22
CA ARG A 168 4.05 -16.38 0.65
C ARG A 168 3.23 -15.15 0.99
N VAL A 169 2.56 -14.55 0.01
CA VAL A 169 1.69 -13.38 0.19
C VAL A 169 0.55 -13.70 1.16
N ARG A 170 -0.10 -14.85 0.99
CA ARG A 170 -1.17 -15.32 1.88
C ARG A 170 -0.67 -15.64 3.28
N ALA A 171 0.49 -16.28 3.41
CA ALA A 171 1.11 -16.57 4.70
C ALA A 171 1.45 -15.30 5.48
N ALA A 172 1.75 -14.20 4.79
CA ALA A 172 1.94 -12.88 5.40
C ALA A 172 0.63 -12.16 5.77
N GLY A 173 -0.53 -12.79 5.51
CA GLY A 173 -1.84 -12.26 5.87
C GLY A 173 -2.51 -11.38 4.81
N ILE A 174 -1.93 -11.26 3.61
CA ILE A 174 -2.55 -10.52 2.50
C ILE A 174 -3.40 -11.50 1.68
N PRO A 175 -4.73 -11.36 1.66
CA PRO A 175 -5.61 -12.22 0.90
C PRO A 175 -5.38 -12.09 -0.60
N VAL A 176 -5.60 -13.18 -1.33
CA VAL A 176 -5.41 -13.21 -2.78
C VAL A 176 -6.69 -13.67 -3.47
N ILE A 177 -7.19 -12.85 -4.40
CA ILE A 177 -8.22 -13.22 -5.38
C ILE A 177 -7.54 -13.59 -6.69
N ALA A 178 -7.89 -14.73 -7.27
CA ALA A 178 -7.51 -15.08 -8.64
C ALA A 178 -8.74 -15.04 -9.54
N LEU A 179 -8.58 -14.56 -10.78
CA LEU A 179 -9.59 -14.83 -11.79
C LEU A 179 -9.62 -16.31 -12.12
N LYS A 180 -10.78 -16.80 -12.57
CA LYS A 180 -10.89 -18.15 -13.13
C LYS A 180 -10.03 -18.24 -14.39
N MET A 181 -8.92 -18.97 -14.29
CA MET A 181 -7.88 -19.04 -15.30
C MET A 181 -7.24 -20.43 -15.35
N ALA A 182 -6.44 -20.69 -16.38
CA ALA A 182 -5.63 -21.90 -16.45
C ALA A 182 -4.38 -21.80 -15.55
N GLY A 183 -3.75 -22.95 -15.26
CA GLY A 183 -2.57 -23.04 -14.40
C GLY A 183 -2.92 -23.22 -12.93
N SER A 184 -1.90 -23.26 -12.06
CA SER A 184 -2.09 -23.63 -10.66
C SER A 184 -2.48 -22.47 -9.74
N VAL A 185 -2.31 -21.21 -10.12
CA VAL A 185 -2.59 -20.05 -9.23
C VAL A 185 -3.99 -20.07 -8.59
N PRO A 186 -5.09 -20.43 -9.30
CA PRO A 186 -6.41 -20.52 -8.68
C PRO A 186 -6.50 -21.44 -7.47
N GLU A 187 -5.73 -22.54 -7.45
CA GLU A 187 -5.70 -23.50 -6.33
C GLU A 187 -5.00 -22.92 -5.08
N HIS A 188 -4.15 -21.92 -5.28
CA HIS A 188 -3.38 -21.25 -4.23
C HIS A 188 -4.04 -19.95 -3.75
N ALA A 189 -5.07 -19.44 -4.42
CA ALA A 189 -5.77 -18.22 -4.03
C ALA A 189 -6.77 -18.47 -2.87
N ASP A 190 -7.17 -17.41 -2.17
CA ASP A 190 -8.24 -17.50 -1.15
C ASP A 190 -9.63 -17.57 -1.78
N LEU A 191 -9.79 -16.94 -2.95
CA LEU A 191 -11.05 -16.86 -3.68
C LEU A 191 -10.78 -16.89 -5.19
N VAL A 192 -11.59 -17.65 -5.92
CA VAL A 192 -11.57 -17.67 -7.39
C VAL A 192 -12.85 -17.04 -7.93
N VAL A 193 -12.72 -16.05 -8.81
CA VAL A 193 -13.85 -15.29 -9.36
C VAL A 193 -13.81 -15.31 -10.88
N THR A 194 -14.93 -15.63 -11.51
CA THR A 194 -15.02 -15.73 -12.97
C THR A 194 -15.13 -14.37 -13.62
N ASP A 195 -16.00 -13.50 -13.10
CA ASP A 195 -16.19 -12.15 -13.63
C ASP A 195 -15.12 -11.19 -13.09
N PRO A 196 -14.28 -10.57 -13.95
CA PRO A 196 -13.24 -9.67 -13.49
C PRO A 196 -13.78 -8.44 -12.78
N ILE A 197 -14.93 -7.90 -13.22
CA ILE A 197 -15.53 -6.71 -12.58
C ILE A 197 -15.93 -7.07 -11.15
N GLN A 198 -16.64 -8.18 -10.95
CA GLN A 198 -17.02 -8.68 -9.64
C GLN A 198 -15.80 -8.97 -8.75
N ALA A 199 -14.71 -9.49 -9.30
CA ALA A 199 -13.47 -9.73 -8.54
C ALA A 199 -12.94 -8.43 -7.92
N GLY A 200 -12.99 -7.32 -8.67
CA GLY A 200 -12.62 -5.99 -8.17
C GLY A 200 -13.56 -5.49 -7.08
N VAL A 201 -14.87 -5.69 -7.24
CA VAL A 201 -15.88 -5.34 -6.22
C VAL A 201 -15.63 -6.12 -4.92
N PHE A 202 -15.45 -7.44 -5.00
CA PHE A 202 -15.15 -8.27 -3.83
C PHE A 202 -13.86 -7.88 -3.13
N ALA A 203 -12.83 -7.48 -3.89
CA ALA A 203 -11.58 -7.01 -3.31
C ALA A 203 -11.82 -5.78 -2.40
N VAL A 204 -12.56 -4.78 -2.90
CA VAL A 204 -12.87 -3.57 -2.12
C VAL A 204 -13.81 -3.87 -0.96
N MET A 205 -14.86 -4.66 -1.20
CA MET A 205 -15.78 -5.04 -0.12
C MET A 205 -15.07 -5.79 1.01
N HIS A 206 -14.04 -6.59 0.70
CA HIS A 206 -13.26 -7.25 1.74
C HIS A 206 -12.39 -6.26 2.54
N VAL A 207 -11.82 -5.26 1.88
CA VAL A 207 -10.98 -4.23 2.52
C VAL A 207 -11.80 -3.24 3.33
N SER A 208 -13.05 -3.00 2.93
CA SER A 208 -13.93 -2.06 3.61
C SER A 208 -14.28 -2.51 5.02
N SER A 209 -14.24 -1.57 5.96
CA SER A 209 -14.69 -1.79 7.34
C SER A 209 -16.21 -1.72 7.51
N SER A 210 -16.93 -1.19 6.52
CA SER A 210 -18.41 -1.06 6.56
C SER A 210 -19.13 -2.15 5.80
N ALA A 211 -18.43 -2.90 4.94
CA ALA A 211 -19.01 -4.01 4.21
C ALA A 211 -19.11 -5.28 5.07
N VAL A 212 -20.15 -6.08 4.83
CA VAL A 212 -20.37 -7.36 5.54
C VAL A 212 -19.56 -8.50 4.92
N PHE A 213 -19.08 -8.32 3.68
CA PHE A 213 -18.35 -9.33 2.94
C PHE A 213 -16.95 -9.52 3.51
N ASP A 214 -16.57 -10.77 3.73
CA ASP A 214 -15.25 -11.15 4.20
C ASP A 214 -14.83 -12.42 3.49
N ILE A 215 -13.71 -12.37 2.75
CA ILE A 215 -13.14 -13.50 2.02
C ILE A 215 -12.95 -14.70 2.93
N ASN A 216 -12.59 -14.47 4.20
CA ASN A 216 -12.32 -15.54 5.16
C ASN A 216 -13.56 -16.42 5.43
N ARG A 217 -14.77 -15.88 5.20
CA ARG A 217 -16.04 -16.60 5.37
C ARG A 217 -16.45 -17.42 4.14
N VAL A 218 -15.82 -17.17 3.00
CA VAL A 218 -16.12 -17.81 1.71
C VAL A 218 -14.88 -18.45 1.04
N ARG A 219 -13.80 -18.65 1.80
CA ARG A 219 -12.54 -19.25 1.31
C ARG A 219 -12.79 -20.57 0.57
N GLY A 220 -12.11 -20.74 -0.56
CA GLY A 220 -12.17 -21.95 -1.38
C GLY A 220 -13.46 -22.11 -2.20
N ARG A 221 -14.34 -21.09 -2.23
CA ARG A 221 -15.50 -21.07 -3.13
C ARG A 221 -15.13 -20.41 -4.45
N GLU A 222 -15.85 -20.79 -5.50
CA GLU A 222 -15.81 -20.12 -6.81
C GLU A 222 -17.09 -19.30 -7.01
N PHE A 223 -16.95 -18.12 -7.62
CA PHE A 223 -18.06 -17.23 -7.97
C PHE A 223 -18.05 -16.87 -9.46
#